data_AF-A0A448AJJ3-F1
#
_entry.id   AF-A0A448AJJ3-F1
#
_cell.length_a   1.000
_cell.length_b   1.000
_cell.length_c   1.000
_cell.angle_alpha   90.00
_cell.angle_beta   90.00
_cell.angle_gamma   90.00
#
_symmetry.space_group_name_H-M   'P 1'
#
loop_
_entity.id
_entity.type
_entity.pdbx_description
1 polymer ?
#
loop_
_entity_poly.entity_id
_entity_poly.type
_entity_poly.pdbx_seq_one_letter_code
_entity_poly.pdbx_strand_id
1 'polypeptide(L)'
;MRNQYKVVFTGDSDTIKSSFYNVDKQKALELVAKGTPDYLPSYGQLAEQSSSYYDAYITKVIQNQGFKKTRKKSGLTLEWQGDSASFRELPIIVYKNTIITFNGQQLNNDLLNLSAIGTPTFQQLPNAKNSVTISYKMEVTEKVMIIFSELALLIILIVVLFKSVFSNKGKK
;
A
#
# COMPACT_ATOMS: atom_id res chain seq x y z
N MET A 1 -15.69 6.96 -24.87
CA MET A 1 -15.64 5.73 -24.04
C MET A 1 -15.54 6.14 -22.58
N ARG A 2 -16.48 5.73 -21.72
CA ARG A 2 -16.45 6.03 -20.27
C ARG A 2 -15.31 5.20 -19.67
N ASN A 3 -14.27 5.83 -19.12
CA ASN A 3 -13.18 5.11 -18.47
C ASN A 3 -13.74 4.49 -17.17
N GLN A 4 -14.07 3.21 -17.22
CA GLN A 4 -14.78 2.46 -16.17
C GLN A 4 -14.03 2.41 -14.83
N TYR A 5 -12.71 2.57 -14.84
CA TYR A 5 -11.87 2.51 -13.65
C TYR A 5 -11.36 3.89 -13.20
N LYS A 6 -12.00 4.97 -13.64
CA LYS A 6 -11.80 6.30 -13.07
C LYS A 6 -12.93 6.59 -12.09
N VAL A 7 -12.64 6.60 -10.80
CA VAL A 7 -13.62 6.88 -9.75
C VAL A 7 -13.55 8.36 -9.41
N VAL A 8 -14.60 9.11 -9.77
CA VAL A 8 -14.73 10.52 -9.40
C VAL A 8 -15.54 10.59 -8.11
N PHE A 9 -14.97 11.20 -7.08
CA PHE A 9 -15.68 11.42 -5.82
C PHE A 9 -16.54 12.68 -5.89
N THR A 10 -15.99 13.76 -6.44
CA THR A 10 -16.65 15.07 -6.58
C THR A 10 -15.94 15.92 -7.65
N GLY A 11 -16.61 16.98 -8.10
CA GLY A 11 -16.08 17.92 -9.09
C GLY A 11 -16.30 17.50 -10.55
N ASP A 12 -16.28 18.48 -11.43
CA ASP A 12 -16.35 18.28 -12.88
C ASP A 12 -14.97 18.01 -13.50
N SER A 13 -14.94 17.78 -14.82
CA SER A 13 -13.69 17.44 -15.50
C SER A 13 -12.65 18.55 -15.43
N ASP A 14 -13.04 19.83 -15.41
CA ASP A 14 -12.11 20.95 -15.46
C ASP A 14 -11.54 21.25 -14.07
N THR A 15 -12.38 21.10 -13.04
CA THR A 15 -11.99 21.12 -11.64
C THR A 15 -11.00 20.00 -11.33
N ILE A 16 -11.28 18.77 -11.80
CA ILE A 16 -10.35 17.64 -11.64
C ILE A 16 -9.02 17.92 -12.34
N LYS A 17 -9.04 18.33 -13.62
CA LYS A 17 -7.79 18.62 -14.36
C LYS A 17 -6.96 19.71 -13.72
N SER A 18 -7.58 20.82 -13.33
CA SER A 18 -6.88 21.94 -12.69
C SER A 18 -6.29 21.56 -11.32
N SER A 19 -6.93 20.64 -10.58
CA SER A 19 -6.42 20.18 -9.28
C SER A 19 -5.02 19.53 -9.35
N PHE A 20 -4.65 18.88 -10.47
CA PHE A 20 -3.31 18.30 -10.64
C PHE A 20 -2.20 19.35 -10.70
N TYR A 21 -2.55 20.58 -11.10
CA TYR A 21 -1.64 21.71 -11.15
C TYR A 21 -1.65 22.55 -9.86
N ASN A 22 -2.50 22.21 -8.87
CA ASN A 22 -2.54 22.92 -7.59
C ASN A 22 -1.21 22.71 -6.81
N VAL A 23 -0.80 23.72 -6.02
CA VAL A 23 0.35 23.60 -5.11
C VAL A 23 0.10 22.50 -4.07
N ASP A 24 -1.13 22.43 -3.58
CA ASP A 24 -1.58 21.35 -2.70
C ASP A 24 -1.99 20.13 -3.54
N LYS A 25 -1.07 19.16 -3.64
CA LYS A 25 -1.25 17.92 -4.40
C LYS A 25 -2.30 16.99 -3.79
N GLN A 26 -2.72 17.20 -2.54
CA GLN A 26 -3.76 16.39 -1.92
C GLN A 26 -5.11 16.59 -2.62
N LYS A 27 -5.39 17.79 -3.13
CA LYS A 27 -6.67 18.13 -3.78
C LYS A 27 -7.00 17.20 -4.94
N ALA A 28 -6.03 16.82 -5.76
CA ALA A 28 -6.29 15.90 -6.86
C ALA A 28 -6.74 14.52 -6.37
N LEU A 29 -6.17 14.04 -5.25
CA LEU A 29 -6.48 12.74 -4.65
C LEU A 29 -7.84 12.71 -3.95
N GLU A 30 -8.35 13.87 -3.54
CA GLU A 30 -9.69 14.01 -2.93
C GLU A 30 -10.81 14.05 -3.98
N LEU A 31 -10.52 14.45 -5.22
CA LEU A 31 -11.51 14.55 -6.29
C LEU A 31 -11.63 13.27 -7.11
N VAL A 32 -10.53 12.55 -7.34
CA VAL A 32 -10.50 11.38 -8.22
C VAL A 32 -9.51 10.31 -7.76
N ALA A 33 -9.88 9.05 -7.96
CA ALA A 33 -9.02 7.89 -7.75
C ALA A 33 -9.00 6.97 -8.98
N LYS A 34 -7.87 6.28 -9.15
CA LYS A 34 -7.69 5.26 -10.19
C LYS A 34 -8.07 3.89 -9.62
N GLY A 35 -9.07 3.26 -10.22
CA GLY A 35 -9.57 1.91 -9.92
C GLY A 35 -8.69 0.77 -10.43
N THR A 36 -7.56 1.06 -11.07
CA THR A 36 -6.61 0.05 -11.53
C THR A 36 -5.38 0.04 -10.62
N PRO A 37 -5.30 -0.86 -9.62
CA PRO A 37 -4.08 -1.04 -8.84
C PRO A 37 -2.98 -1.66 -9.73
N ASP A 38 -1.72 -1.41 -9.37
CA ASP A 38 -0.57 -1.94 -10.10
C ASP A 38 -0.45 -3.47 -9.93
N TYR A 39 -0.76 -3.97 -8.74
CA TYR A 39 -0.82 -5.41 -8.43
C TYR A 39 -1.77 -5.65 -7.25
N LEU A 40 -2.34 -6.86 -7.21
CA LEU A 40 -3.15 -7.36 -6.10
C LEU A 40 -2.77 -8.82 -5.83
N PRO A 41 -2.83 -9.27 -4.57
CA PRO A 41 -2.74 -10.69 -4.29
C PRO A 41 -4.01 -11.39 -4.76
N SER A 42 -3.89 -12.70 -4.99
CA SER A 42 -5.01 -13.57 -5.33
C SER A 42 -5.12 -14.66 -4.27
N TYR A 43 -5.94 -14.42 -3.24
CA TYR A 43 -6.14 -15.36 -2.13
C TYR A 43 -7.34 -16.29 -2.32
N GLY A 44 -8.03 -16.24 -3.45
CA GLY A 44 -9.18 -17.08 -3.74
C GLY A 44 -9.99 -16.58 -4.92
N GLN A 45 -11.22 -17.08 -5.04
CA GLN A 45 -12.16 -16.63 -6.06
C GLN A 45 -12.83 -15.32 -5.63
N LEU A 46 -13.08 -14.45 -6.61
CA LEU A 46 -13.83 -13.22 -6.38
C LEU A 46 -15.25 -13.55 -5.89
N ALA A 47 -15.79 -12.69 -5.02
CA ALA A 47 -17.19 -12.77 -4.64
C ALA A 47 -18.08 -12.53 -5.87
N GLU A 48 -19.27 -13.11 -5.91
CA GLU A 48 -20.21 -13.00 -7.05
C GLU A 48 -20.51 -11.56 -7.48
N GLN A 49 -20.43 -10.61 -6.53
CA GLN A 49 -20.66 -9.18 -6.78
C GLN A 49 -19.49 -8.46 -7.47
N SER A 50 -18.31 -9.08 -7.58
CA SER A 50 -17.13 -8.52 -8.23
C SER A 50 -16.86 -9.22 -9.56
N SER A 51 -17.15 -8.53 -10.66
CA SER A 51 -16.89 -9.06 -12.01
C SER A 51 -15.38 -9.13 -12.33
N SER A 52 -14.56 -8.35 -11.62
CA SER A 52 -13.10 -8.33 -11.76
C SER A 52 -12.37 -7.93 -10.47
N TYR A 53 -11.05 -8.14 -10.43
CA TYR A 53 -10.17 -7.66 -9.36
C TYR A 53 -10.16 -6.12 -9.27
N TYR A 54 -10.39 -5.44 -10.40
CA TYR A 54 -10.51 -3.98 -10.45
C TYR A 54 -11.79 -3.51 -9.73
N ASP A 55 -12.91 -4.19 -9.96
CA ASP A 55 -14.17 -3.87 -9.29
C ASP A 55 -14.07 -4.11 -7.79
N ALA A 56 -13.47 -5.24 -7.39
CA ALA A 56 -13.20 -5.54 -5.99
C ALA A 56 -12.33 -4.45 -5.33
N TYR A 57 -11.30 -3.96 -6.02
CA TYR A 57 -10.46 -2.86 -5.52
C TYR A 57 -11.23 -1.55 -5.37
N ILE A 58 -12.03 -1.20 -6.38
CA ILE A 58 -12.89 -0.01 -6.33
C ILE A 58 -13.80 -0.06 -5.12
N THR A 59 -14.54 -1.16 -4.93
CA THR A 59 -15.50 -1.26 -3.83
C THR A 59 -14.83 -1.37 -2.46
N LYS A 60 -13.84 -2.24 -2.31
CA LYS A 60 -13.26 -2.58 -1.00
C LYS A 60 -12.16 -1.63 -0.54
N VAL A 61 -11.55 -0.85 -1.44
CA VAL A 61 -10.45 0.06 -1.11
C VAL A 61 -10.78 1.52 -1.43
N ILE A 62 -11.30 1.82 -2.62
CA ILE A 62 -11.55 3.20 -3.05
C ILE A 62 -12.87 3.75 -2.47
N GLN A 63 -13.93 2.96 -2.47
CA GLN A 63 -15.24 3.39 -1.98
C GLN A 63 -15.43 3.13 -0.47
N ASN A 64 -14.67 2.18 0.09
CA ASN A 64 -14.66 1.88 1.51
C ASN A 64 -13.92 2.97 2.32
N GLN A 65 -14.62 4.07 2.55
CA GLN A 65 -14.13 5.27 3.25
C GLN A 65 -14.47 5.23 4.75
N GLY A 66 -14.11 6.30 5.47
CA GLY A 66 -14.36 6.43 6.91
C GLY A 66 -13.18 6.03 7.80
N PHE A 67 -11.97 5.99 7.24
CA PHE A 67 -10.75 5.64 7.97
C PHE A 67 -9.74 6.78 7.90
N LYS A 68 -9.17 7.15 9.04
CA LYS A 68 -8.02 8.03 9.10
C LYS A 68 -6.75 7.23 8.84
N LYS A 69 -6.07 7.50 7.74
CA LYS A 69 -4.79 6.87 7.35
C LYS A 69 -3.63 7.77 7.75
N THR A 70 -2.65 7.23 8.49
CA THR A 70 -1.44 7.96 8.90
C THR A 70 -0.20 7.10 8.68
N ARG A 71 0.79 7.61 7.96
CA ARG A 71 2.10 6.96 7.80
C ARG A 71 3.03 7.40 8.92
N LYS A 72 3.57 6.44 9.67
CA LYS A 72 4.58 6.62 10.72
C LYS A 72 5.84 5.82 10.40
N LYS A 73 6.88 5.90 11.24
CA LYS A 73 8.09 5.05 11.12
C LYS A 73 7.76 3.57 11.30
N SER A 74 6.79 3.25 12.16
CA SER A 74 6.31 1.90 12.44
C SER A 74 5.47 1.28 11.32
N GLY A 75 5.07 2.06 10.30
CA GLY A 75 4.23 1.58 9.21
C GLY A 75 3.04 2.50 8.90
N LEU A 76 2.02 1.94 8.26
CA LEU A 76 0.76 2.63 7.97
C LEU A 76 -0.26 2.27 9.04
N THR A 77 -0.81 3.29 9.72
CA THR A 77 -1.88 3.12 10.70
C THR A 77 -3.22 3.60 10.11
N LEU A 78 -4.24 2.75 10.25
CA LEU A 78 -5.65 3.08 10.01
C LEU A 78 -6.36 3.20 11.34
N GLU A 79 -7.15 4.26 11.51
CA GLU A 79 -7.97 4.48 12.70
C GLU A 79 -9.41 4.77 12.30
N TRP A 80 -10.37 4.22 13.06
CA TRP A 80 -11.80 4.50 12.90
C TRP A 80 -12.52 4.40 14.25
N GLN A 81 -13.70 5.01 14.33
CA GLN A 81 -14.60 4.86 15.46
C GLN A 81 -15.49 3.63 15.21
N GLY A 82 -15.55 2.71 16.16
CA GLY A 82 -16.46 1.56 16.08
C GLY A 82 -17.83 1.93 16.62
N ASP A 83 -18.88 1.67 15.85
CA ASP A 83 -20.26 2.02 16.23
C ASP A 83 -20.96 0.86 16.94
N SER A 84 -20.62 -0.39 16.56
CA SER A 84 -21.22 -1.61 17.08
C SER A 84 -20.23 -2.78 17.03
N ALA A 85 -20.53 -3.87 17.74
CA ALA A 85 -19.73 -5.10 17.74
C ALA A 85 -19.94 -5.90 16.44
N SER A 86 -19.61 -5.28 15.31
CA SER A 86 -19.76 -5.81 13.96
C SER A 86 -18.41 -6.02 13.28
N PHE A 87 -18.41 -6.84 12.24
CA PHE A 87 -17.23 -7.03 11.40
C PHE A 87 -17.09 -5.84 10.44
N ARG A 88 -15.88 -5.26 10.39
CA ARG A 88 -15.51 -4.15 9.51
C ARG A 88 -14.37 -4.59 8.60
N GLU A 89 -14.61 -4.57 7.30
CA GLU A 89 -13.57 -4.78 6.28
C GLU A 89 -12.75 -3.49 6.11
N LEU A 90 -11.42 -3.61 6.12
CA LEU A 90 -10.51 -2.48 6.03
C LEU A 90 -9.98 -2.26 4.61
N PRO A 91 -9.85 -1.00 4.16
CA PRO A 91 -9.34 -0.64 2.83
C PRO A 91 -7.80 -0.66 2.79
N ILE A 92 -7.22 -1.81 3.14
CA ILE A 92 -5.79 -2.13 3.07
C ILE A 92 -5.61 -3.52 2.49
N ILE A 93 -4.49 -3.75 1.82
CA ILE A 93 -4.17 -5.05 1.24
C ILE A 93 -3.08 -5.69 2.07
N VAL A 94 -3.33 -6.91 2.52
CA VAL A 94 -2.39 -7.73 3.28
C VAL A 94 -1.64 -8.61 2.28
N TYR A 95 -0.31 -8.57 2.34
CA TYR A 95 0.57 -9.48 1.60
C TYR A 95 1.18 -10.49 2.58
N LYS A 96 1.81 -11.54 2.04
CA LYS A 96 2.43 -12.62 2.83
C LYS A 96 3.27 -12.12 4.01
N ASN A 97 4.13 -11.12 3.76
CA ASN A 97 5.08 -10.60 4.74
C ASN A 97 4.60 -9.33 5.46
N THR A 98 3.31 -8.98 5.35
CA THR A 98 2.71 -7.85 6.07
C THR A 98 2.58 -8.20 7.55
N ILE A 99 3.16 -7.43 8.46
CA ILE A 99 2.85 -7.57 9.90
C ILE A 99 1.61 -6.72 10.19
N ILE A 100 0.62 -7.30 10.87
CA ILE A 100 -0.58 -6.58 11.31
C ILE A 100 -0.62 -6.49 12.84
N THR A 101 -0.90 -5.30 13.34
CA THR A 101 -1.15 -5.03 14.75
C THR A 101 -2.53 -4.38 14.91
N PHE A 102 -3.47 -5.10 15.52
CA PHE A 102 -4.81 -4.58 15.82
C PHE A 102 -4.89 -4.17 17.29
N ASN A 103 -5.21 -2.90 17.55
CA ASN A 103 -5.31 -2.33 18.90
C ASN A 103 -4.10 -2.65 19.81
N GLY A 104 -2.89 -2.64 19.23
CA GLY A 104 -1.64 -2.92 19.94
C GLY A 104 -1.23 -4.40 19.97
N GLN A 105 -2.10 -5.33 19.60
CA GLN A 105 -1.79 -6.76 19.54
C GLN A 105 -1.40 -7.19 18.12
N GLN A 106 -0.21 -7.76 17.97
CA GLN A 106 0.21 -8.34 16.70
C GLN A 106 -0.60 -9.63 16.42
N LEU A 107 -1.07 -9.77 15.19
CA LEU A 107 -1.87 -10.90 14.73
C LEU A 107 -1.03 -11.85 13.88
N ASN A 108 -1.43 -13.13 13.83
CA ASN A 108 -0.92 -14.08 12.87
C ASN A 108 -1.69 -13.93 11.54
N ASN A 109 -0.98 -13.71 10.45
CA ASN A 109 -1.57 -13.54 9.12
C ASN A 109 -2.40 -14.74 8.66
N ASP A 110 -1.99 -15.95 9.03
CA ASP A 110 -2.66 -17.18 8.62
C ASP A 110 -4.07 -17.33 9.23
N LEU A 111 -4.36 -16.55 10.28
CA LEU A 111 -5.65 -16.54 10.97
C LEU A 111 -6.55 -15.39 10.52
N LEU A 112 -6.08 -14.55 9.59
CA LEU A 112 -6.86 -13.40 9.11
C LEU A 112 -7.93 -13.87 8.14
N ASN A 113 -9.13 -13.32 8.31
CA ASN A 113 -10.18 -13.42 7.30
C ASN A 113 -9.91 -12.37 6.20
N LEU A 114 -9.40 -12.84 5.07
CA LEU A 114 -9.04 -12.01 3.92
C LEU A 114 -10.04 -12.21 2.78
N SER A 115 -10.36 -11.13 2.07
CA SER A 115 -11.03 -11.23 0.78
C SER A 115 -10.11 -11.81 -0.29
N ALA A 116 -10.67 -12.11 -1.47
CA ALA A 116 -9.93 -12.54 -2.65
C ALA A 116 -8.76 -11.62 -3.04
N ILE A 117 -8.86 -10.32 -2.71
CA ILE A 117 -7.84 -9.30 -3.00
C ILE A 117 -7.00 -8.92 -1.77
N GLY A 118 -7.11 -9.66 -0.66
CA GLY A 118 -6.30 -9.48 0.53
C GLY A 118 -6.76 -8.36 1.48
N THR A 119 -8.00 -7.88 1.36
CA THR A 119 -8.56 -6.94 2.34
C THR A 119 -8.99 -7.68 3.61
N PRO A 120 -8.50 -7.28 4.80
CA PRO A 120 -8.79 -7.98 6.04
C PRO A 120 -10.08 -7.48 6.69
N THR A 121 -10.77 -8.37 7.38
CA THR A 121 -11.97 -8.06 8.17
C THR A 121 -11.71 -8.29 9.65
N PHE A 122 -12.05 -7.30 10.49
CA PHE A 122 -11.88 -7.37 11.94
C PHE A 122 -13.22 -7.14 12.65
N GLN A 123 -13.42 -7.81 13.78
CA GLN A 123 -14.50 -7.43 14.68
C GLN A 123 -14.10 -6.14 15.41
N GLN A 124 -14.84 -5.06 15.19
CA GLN A 124 -14.52 -3.77 15.80
C GLN A 124 -15.04 -3.68 17.24
N LEU A 125 -14.33 -2.91 18.07
CA LEU A 125 -14.77 -2.59 19.42
C LEU A 125 -15.91 -1.53 19.36
N PRO A 126 -17.09 -1.80 19.95
CA PRO A 126 -18.22 -0.87 19.94
C PRO A 126 -17.93 0.37 20.78
N ASN A 127 -18.37 1.52 20.31
CA ASN A 127 -18.21 2.83 20.96
C ASN A 127 -16.76 3.16 21.34
N ALA A 128 -15.78 2.57 20.66
CA ALA A 128 -14.36 2.76 20.93
C ALA A 128 -13.57 3.07 19.66
N LYS A 129 -12.44 3.74 19.83
CA LYS A 129 -11.47 3.94 18.76
C LYS A 129 -10.78 2.61 18.46
N ASN A 130 -10.82 2.20 17.21
CA ASN A 130 -10.14 1.03 16.69
C ASN A 130 -8.93 1.47 15.85
N SER A 131 -7.87 0.67 15.86
CA SER A 131 -6.66 0.94 15.10
C SER A 131 -6.04 -0.34 14.55
N VAL A 132 -5.61 -0.28 13.29
CA VAL A 132 -4.75 -1.29 12.67
C VAL A 132 -3.47 -0.61 12.19
N THR A 133 -2.32 -1.14 12.59
CA THR A 133 -1.03 -0.76 12.01
C THR A 133 -0.51 -1.91 11.17
N ILE A 134 -0.14 -1.61 9.92
CA ILE A 134 0.54 -2.55 9.05
C ILE A 134 1.98 -2.13 8.78
N SER A 135 2.88 -3.10 8.76
CA SER A 135 4.27 -2.92 8.37
C SER A 135 4.75 -4.11 7.53
N TYR A 136 5.99 -4.05 7.04
CA TYR A 136 6.57 -5.11 6.21
C TYR A 136 7.73 -5.77 6.94
N LYS A 137 7.73 -7.10 6.98
CA LYS A 137 8.86 -7.89 7.46
C LYS A 137 9.67 -8.39 6.27
N MET A 138 10.84 -7.80 6.06
CA MET A 138 11.79 -8.30 5.08
C MET A 138 12.36 -9.65 5.52
N GLU A 139 12.36 -10.63 4.61
CA GLU A 139 12.92 -11.94 4.87
C GLU A 139 14.45 -11.88 5.02
N VAL A 140 15.03 -12.83 5.74
CA VAL A 140 16.49 -12.86 5.96
C VAL A 140 17.22 -12.99 4.62
N THR A 141 16.72 -13.84 3.73
CA THR A 141 17.31 -14.03 2.40
C THR A 141 17.27 -12.74 1.59
N GLU A 142 16.16 -11.99 1.62
CA GLU A 142 16.04 -10.69 0.95
C GLU A 142 17.09 -9.69 1.48
N LYS A 143 17.25 -9.62 2.81
CA LYS A 143 18.29 -8.77 3.44
C LYS A 143 19.69 -9.14 2.97
N VAL A 144 20.01 -10.43 2.92
CA VAL A 144 21.32 -10.92 2.49
C VAL A 144 21.58 -10.57 1.03
N MET A 145 20.59 -10.72 0.14
CA MET A 145 20.73 -10.36 -1.28
C MET A 145 20.97 -8.85 -1.47
N ILE A 146 20.31 -8.00 -0.69
CA ILE A 146 20.51 -6.54 -0.75
C ILE A 146 21.94 -6.20 -0.33
N ILE A 147 22.41 -6.72 0.81
CA ILE A 147 23.79 -6.49 1.28
C ILE A 147 24.81 -6.96 0.25
N PHE A 148 24.61 -8.15 -0.31
CA PHE A 148 25.48 -8.68 -1.35
C PHE A 148 25.52 -7.77 -2.59
N SER A 149 24.36 -7.25 -3.01
CA SER A 149 24.25 -6.34 -4.16
C SER A 149 24.96 -5.02 -3.90
N GLU A 150 24.82 -4.45 -2.70
CA GLU A 150 25.52 -3.22 -2.29
C GLU A 150 27.05 -3.42 -2.25
N LEU A 151 27.51 -4.55 -1.73
CA LEU A 151 28.94 -4.90 -1.73
C LEU A 151 29.50 -5.08 -3.15
N ALA A 152 28.74 -5.71 -4.05
CA ALA A 152 29.14 -5.85 -5.44
C ALA A 152 29.28 -4.49 -6.14
N LEU A 153 28.33 -3.58 -5.93
CA LEU A 153 28.41 -2.20 -6.44
C LEU A 153 29.60 -1.43 -5.85
N LEU A 154 29.88 -1.60 -4.56
CA LEU A 154 31.05 -1.00 -3.91
C LEU A 154 32.35 -1.50 -4.53
N ILE A 155 32.48 -2.82 -4.77
CA ILE A 155 33.67 -3.41 -5.40
C ILE A 155 33.86 -2.86 -6.82
N ILE A 156 32.79 -2.77 -7.61
CA ILE A 156 32.84 -2.18 -8.96
C ILE A 156 33.33 -0.73 -8.90
N LEU A 157 32.75 0.07 -7.99
CA LEU A 157 33.15 1.46 -7.79
C LEU A 157 34.63 1.58 -7.44
N ILE A 158 35.12 0.74 -6.51
CA ILE A 158 36.52 0.70 -6.10
C ILE A 158 37.42 0.37 -7.30
N VAL A 159 37.09 -0.66 -8.10
CA VAL A 159 37.87 -1.06 -9.28
C VAL A 159 37.91 0.06 -10.33
N VAL A 160 36.80 0.74 -10.58
CA VAL A 160 36.72 1.87 -11.53
C VAL A 160 37.58 3.04 -11.05
N LEU A 161 37.51 3.40 -9.76
CA LEU A 161 38.32 4.46 -9.18
C LEU A 161 39.81 4.13 -9.25
N PHE A 162 40.21 2.90 -8.89
CA PHE A 162 41.60 2.46 -9.02
C PHE A 162 42.07 2.55 -10.48
N LYS A 163 41.32 2.00 -11.43
CA LYS A 163 41.68 2.11 -12.86
C LYS A 163 41.81 3.56 -13.33
N SER A 164 40.92 4.45 -12.92
CA SER A 164 40.97 5.87 -13.28
C SER A 164 42.23 6.54 -12.74
N VAL A 165 42.58 6.30 -11.48
CA VAL A 165 43.79 6.86 -10.84
C VAL A 165 45.07 6.37 -11.53
N PHE A 166 45.17 5.07 -11.82
CA PHE A 166 46.36 4.49 -12.46
C PHE A 166 46.46 4.86 -13.95
N SER A 167 45.34 4.93 -14.67
CA SER A 167 45.32 5.36 -16.07
C SER A 167 45.76 6.83 -16.24
N ASN A 168 45.50 7.70 -15.25
CA ASN A 168 45.94 9.10 -15.29
C ASN A 168 47.42 9.27 -14.93
N LYS A 169 48.01 8.36 -14.15
CA LYS A 169 49.44 8.38 -13.82
C LYS A 169 50.35 8.00 -15.00
N GLY A 170 49.86 7.19 -15.94
CA GLY A 170 50.61 6.78 -17.14
C GLY A 170 50.58 7.77 -18.32
N LYS A 171 49.94 8.94 -18.17
CA LYS A 171 49.84 10.00 -19.19
C LYS A 171 50.57 11.30 -18.79
N LYS A 172 51.45 11.25 -17.78
CA LYS A 172 52.33 12.36 -17.42
C LYS A 172 53.77 12.06 -17.80
#